data_AF-A0A2G9YB95-F1
#
_entry.id   AF-A0A2G9YB95-F1
#
_cell.length_a   1.000
_cell.length_b   1.000
_cell.length_c   1.000
_cell.angle_alpha   90.00
_cell.angle_beta   90.00
_cell.angle_gamma   90.00
#
_symmetry.space_group_name_H-M   'P 1'
#
loop_
_entity.id
_entity.type
_entity.pdbx_description
1 polymer ?
#
loop_
_entity_poly.entity_id
_entity_poly.type
_entity_poly.pdbx_seq_one_letter_code
_entity_poly.pdbx_strand_id
1 'polypeptide(L)'
;GRPYEIRGTVEKGEGRGKRLGFPTANLRTDVVPLIGYGVYSALVKTPESSGPIKKPLRSLVSYGTNPTFNSVLTDPAPSLEVYIPDFEGNLYGQKLHLQFIRKTRSEKKFKNESELVKAIKEDLDKTPRLLPQAPL
;
A
#
# COMPACT_ATOMS: atom_id res chain seq x y z
N GLY A 1 -10.74 -6.86 -19.20
CA GLY A 1 -9.34 -6.44 -18.96
C GLY A 1 -8.82 -7.10 -17.70
N ARG A 2 -7.53 -7.43 -17.63
CA ARG A 2 -6.92 -7.93 -16.39
C ARG A 2 -6.63 -6.76 -15.44
N PRO A 3 -6.78 -6.93 -14.12
CA PRO A 3 -6.34 -5.93 -13.15
C PRO A 3 -4.85 -5.61 -13.33
N TYR A 4 -4.45 -4.37 -13.03
CA TYR A 4 -3.04 -3.98 -13.03
C TYR A 4 -2.32 -4.62 -11.85
N GLU A 5 -1.07 -5.05 -12.06
CA GLU A 5 -0.29 -5.79 -11.07
C GLU A 5 1.12 -5.24 -10.94
N ILE A 6 1.66 -5.32 -9.72
CA ILE A 6 3.03 -4.95 -9.41
C ILE A 6 3.64 -6.00 -8.49
N ARG A 7 4.94 -6.23 -8.68
CA ARG A 7 5.77 -7.00 -7.74
C ARG A 7 6.85 -6.11 -7.18
N GLY A 8 7.16 -6.30 -5.91
CA GLY A 8 8.23 -5.57 -5.25
C GLY A 8 8.78 -6.32 -4.06
N THR A 9 9.96 -5.92 -3.61
CA THR A 9 10.59 -6.42 -2.39
C THR A 9 10.35 -5.42 -1.27
N VAL A 10 9.99 -5.91 -0.09
CA VAL A 10 9.75 -5.05 1.07
C VAL A 10 11.06 -4.58 1.66
N GLU A 11 11.18 -3.26 1.79
CA GLU A 11 12.35 -2.57 2.33
C GLU A 11 12.01 -1.76 3.58
N LYS A 12 13.06 -1.35 4.28
CA LYS A 12 12.95 -0.51 5.46
C LYS A 12 12.61 0.92 5.04
N GLY A 13 11.41 1.36 5.36
CA GLY A 13 11.03 2.78 5.29
C GLY A 13 11.30 3.52 6.60
N GLU A 14 10.76 4.73 6.69
CA GLU A 14 10.91 5.61 7.85
C GLU A 14 10.04 5.22 9.06
N GLY A 15 9.20 4.19 8.93
CA GLY A 15 8.36 3.67 10.01
C GLY A 15 7.25 4.61 10.47
N ARG A 16 6.91 5.64 9.67
CA ARG A 16 5.90 6.66 9.98
C ARG A 16 4.51 6.04 10.21
N GLY A 17 4.09 5.12 9.32
CA GLY A 17 2.80 4.45 9.44
C GLY A 17 2.60 3.70 10.76
N LYS A 18 3.66 3.08 11.30
CA LYS A 18 3.60 2.37 12.58
C LYS A 18 3.23 3.29 13.75
N ARG A 19 3.72 4.55 13.75
CA ARG A 19 3.38 5.54 14.79
C ARG A 19 1.90 5.95 14.74
N LEU A 20 1.29 5.90 13.56
CA LEU A 20 -0.10 6.26 13.32
C LEU A 20 -1.07 5.08 13.52
N GLY A 21 -0.58 3.88 13.86
CA GLY A 21 -1.38 2.65 13.96
C GLY A 21 -1.63 1.95 12.62
N PHE A 22 -0.97 2.36 11.54
CA PHE A 22 -1.08 1.77 10.20
C PHE A 22 0.30 1.36 9.67
N PRO A 23 0.91 0.27 10.18
CA PRO A 23 2.24 -0.17 9.76
C PRO A 23 2.27 -0.46 8.25
N THR A 24 2.99 0.37 7.49
CA THR A 24 3.15 0.19 6.04
C THR A 24 4.46 -0.54 5.71
N ALA A 25 4.39 -1.47 4.76
CA ALA A 25 5.54 -2.04 4.08
C ALA A 25 5.91 -1.15 2.88
N ASN A 26 7.15 -0.69 2.82
CA ASN A 26 7.66 0.05 1.66
C ASN A 26 8.13 -0.95 0.61
N LEU A 27 7.71 -0.80 -0.64
CA LEU A 27 8.07 -1.69 -1.73
C LEU A 27 9.05 -1.04 -2.69
N ARG A 28 10.23 -1.65 -2.84
CA ARG A 28 11.09 -1.40 -3.99
C ARG A 28 10.63 -2.27 -5.15
N THR A 29 10.35 -1.62 -6.27
CA THR A 29 9.90 -2.26 -7.51
C THR A 29 10.97 -2.06 -8.57
N ASP A 30 11.14 -3.03 -9.47
CA ASP A 30 12.11 -2.93 -10.57
C ASP A 30 11.58 -2.08 -11.74
N VAL A 31 10.28 -1.74 -11.71
CA VAL A 31 9.60 -0.96 -12.74
C VAL A 31 8.81 0.18 -12.11
N VAL A 32 8.73 1.31 -12.80
CA VAL A 32 7.90 2.44 -12.35
C VAL A 32 6.42 2.04 -12.46
N PRO A 33 5.63 2.17 -11.38
CA PRO A 33 4.19 1.96 -11.44
C PRO A 33 3.52 2.84 -12.51
N LEU A 34 2.84 2.22 -13.48
CA LEU A 34 2.09 2.91 -14.54
C LEU A 34 0.66 3.24 -14.10
N ILE A 35 0.54 3.77 -12.88
CA ILE A 35 -0.70 4.22 -12.26
C ILE A 35 -0.52 5.64 -11.74
N GLY A 36 -1.60 6.43 -11.71
CA GLY A 36 -1.52 7.78 -11.14
C GLY A 36 -1.22 7.76 -9.64
N TYR A 37 -0.79 8.90 -9.09
CA TYR A 37 -0.59 9.00 -7.65
C TYR A 37 -1.91 8.97 -6.88
N GLY A 38 -1.89 8.30 -5.72
CA GLY A 38 -3.02 8.20 -4.81
C GLY A 38 -3.01 6.94 -3.96
N VAL A 39 -4.16 6.68 -3.34
CA VAL A 39 -4.43 5.49 -2.54
C VAL A 39 -5.34 4.57 -3.31
N TYR A 40 -5.03 3.28 -3.26
CA TYR A 40 -5.69 2.21 -3.99
C TYR A 40 -6.07 1.08 -3.05
N SER A 41 -7.23 0.48 -3.25
CA SER A 41 -7.50 -0.84 -2.69
C SER A 41 -6.87 -1.90 -3.60
N ALA A 42 -6.15 -2.84 -3.00
CA ALA A 42 -5.45 -3.89 -3.72
C ALA A 42 -5.53 -5.23 -2.98
N LEU A 43 -5.20 -6.29 -3.71
CA LEU A 43 -4.96 -7.62 -3.17
C LEU A 43 -3.46 -7.86 -3.08
N VAL A 44 -3.04 -8.51 -2.02
CA VAL A 44 -1.62 -8.78 -1.76
C VAL A 44 -1.42 -10.24 -1.37
N LYS A 45 -0.40 -10.86 -1.94
CA LYS A 45 0.10 -12.17 -1.54
C LYS A 45 1.61 -12.26 -1.68
N THR A 46 2.22 -13.23 -1.01
CA THR A 46 3.60 -13.61 -1.32
C THR A 46 3.59 -14.60 -2.49
N PRO A 47 4.50 -14.48 -3.47
CA PRO A 47 4.51 -15.37 -4.64
C PRO A 47 4.97 -16.80 -4.31
N GLU A 48 5.75 -16.96 -3.24
CA GLU A 48 6.32 -18.25 -2.83
C GLU A 48 5.39 -18.98 -1.85
N SER A 49 5.29 -20.31 -1.98
CA SER A 49 4.44 -21.16 -1.12
C SER A 49 4.86 -21.16 0.36
N SER A 50 6.13 -20.84 0.64
CA SER A 50 6.70 -20.67 1.98
C SER A 50 6.59 -19.24 2.52
N GLY A 51 6.10 -18.29 1.73
CA GLY A 51 5.99 -16.91 2.13
C GLY A 51 4.91 -16.69 3.21
N PRO A 52 5.02 -15.60 3.99
CA PRO A 52 4.10 -15.33 5.11
C PRO A 52 2.64 -15.06 4.71
N ILE A 53 2.35 -14.68 3.45
CA ILE A 53 0.99 -14.39 2.98
C ILE A 53 0.56 -15.39 1.91
N LYS A 54 0.14 -16.57 2.37
CA LYS A 54 -0.21 -17.72 1.49
C LYS A 54 -1.51 -17.53 0.70
N LYS A 55 -2.46 -16.76 1.25
CA LYS A 55 -3.74 -16.45 0.61
C LYS A 55 -3.81 -14.94 0.38
N PRO A 56 -4.48 -14.49 -0.70
CA PRO A 56 -4.68 -13.07 -0.95
C PRO A 56 -5.33 -12.38 0.25
N LEU A 57 -4.72 -11.29 0.70
CA LEU A 57 -5.27 -10.39 1.70
C LEU A 57 -5.66 -9.07 1.04
N ARG A 58 -6.62 -8.37 1.65
CA ARG A 58 -6.92 -6.99 1.26
C ARG A 58 -5.81 -6.07 1.75
N SER A 59 -5.55 -5.01 1.00
CA SER A 59 -4.57 -4.01 1.35
C SER A 59 -4.96 -2.63 0.84
N LEU A 60 -4.41 -1.61 1.48
CA LEU A 60 -4.33 -0.26 0.95
C LEU A 60 -2.92 -0.02 0.42
N VAL A 61 -2.83 0.47 -0.81
CA VAL A 61 -1.57 0.82 -1.45
C VAL A 61 -1.55 2.32 -1.69
N SER A 62 -0.58 3.01 -1.10
CA SER A 62 -0.28 4.40 -1.40
C SER A 62 0.85 4.45 -2.41
N TYR A 63 0.63 5.11 -3.55
CA TYR A 63 1.67 5.42 -4.53
C TYR A 63 1.75 6.92 -4.73
N GLY A 64 2.92 7.51 -4.53
CA GLY A 64 3.12 8.95 -4.71
C GLY A 64 4.21 9.50 -3.81
N THR A 65 4.24 10.81 -3.67
CA THR A 65 5.36 11.52 -3.00
C THR A 65 5.12 11.80 -1.52
N ASN A 66 3.95 11.46 -0.99
CA ASN A 66 3.58 11.66 0.40
C ASN A 66 3.70 13.13 0.87
N PRO A 67 2.89 14.04 0.28
CA PRO A 67 3.02 15.49 0.47
C PRO A 67 2.79 15.97 1.90
N THR A 68 2.16 15.15 2.76
CA THR A 68 1.98 15.45 4.18
C THR A 68 3.31 15.47 4.93
N PHE A 69 4.23 14.57 4.60
CA PHE A 69 5.52 14.47 5.30
C PHE A 69 6.69 15.06 4.51
N ASN A 70 6.60 15.14 3.18
CA ASN A 70 7.67 15.62 2.32
C ASN A 70 7.47 17.08 1.87
N SER A 71 6.71 17.87 2.63
CA SER A 71 6.29 19.22 2.23
C SER A 71 7.40 20.25 2.05
N VAL A 72 8.62 19.95 2.51
CA VAL A 72 9.80 20.80 2.39
C VAL A 72 10.74 20.37 1.24
N LEU A 73 10.47 19.22 0.61
CA LEU A 73 11.29 18.70 -0.49
C LEU A 73 10.80 19.28 -1.82
N THR A 74 11.73 19.76 -2.64
CA THR A 74 11.43 20.37 -3.96
C THR A 74 11.08 19.33 -5.03
N ASP A 75 11.58 18.09 -4.90
CA ASP A 75 11.25 16.97 -5.79
C ASP A 75 11.39 15.60 -5.07
N PRO A 76 10.45 15.24 -4.19
CA PRO A 76 10.47 13.95 -3.51
C PRO A 76 10.23 12.80 -4.48
N ALA A 77 11.11 11.80 -4.47
CA ALA A 77 10.91 10.56 -5.20
C ALA A 77 9.62 9.84 -4.72
N PRO A 78 8.84 9.24 -5.62
CA PRO A 78 7.62 8.54 -5.23
C PRO A 78 7.93 7.23 -4.49
N SER A 79 7.16 6.94 -3.45
CA SER A 79 7.18 5.68 -2.73
C SER A 79 5.95 4.83 -3.06
N LEU A 80 6.09 3.51 -2.92
CA LEU A 80 5.00 2.55 -2.96
C LEU A 80 4.87 1.90 -1.58
N GLU A 81 3.81 2.24 -0.86
CA GLU A 81 3.59 1.80 0.53
C GLU A 81 2.34 0.93 0.62
N VAL A 82 2.43 -0.19 1.31
CA VAL A 82 1.34 -1.17 1.44
C VAL A 82 0.98 -1.34 2.90
N TYR A 83 -0.28 -1.08 3.25
CA TYR A 83 -0.87 -1.41 4.53
C TYR A 83 -1.76 -2.65 4.38
N ILE A 84 -1.53 -3.67 5.21
CA ILE A 84 -2.23 -4.96 5.18
C ILE A 84 -2.92 -5.14 6.54
N PRO A 85 -4.20 -4.77 6.67
CA PRO A 85 -4.89 -4.73 7.96
C PRO A 85 -4.95 -6.08 8.68
N ASP A 86 -5.13 -7.15 7.90
CA ASP A 86 -5.37 -8.50 8.41
C ASP A 86 -4.06 -9.34 8.45
N PHE A 87 -2.90 -8.69 8.48
CA PHE A 87 -1.59 -9.34 8.54
C PHE A 87 -0.78 -8.86 9.75
N GLU A 88 -0.23 -9.83 10.49
CA GLU A 88 0.73 -9.61 11.55
C GLU A 88 2.01 -10.41 11.25
N GLY A 89 3.17 -9.76 11.39
CA GLY A 89 4.46 -10.41 11.16
C GLY A 89 5.49 -9.49 10.52
N ASN A 90 6.63 -10.07 10.15
CA ASN A 90 7.71 -9.37 9.48
C ASN A 90 7.70 -9.68 7.97
N LEU A 91 7.65 -8.63 7.16
CA LEU A 91 7.73 -8.74 5.70
C LEU A 91 9.06 -8.27 5.12
N TYR A 92 10.00 -7.76 5.91
CA TYR A 92 11.28 -7.27 5.38
C TYR A 92 12.00 -8.33 4.55
N GLY A 93 12.46 -7.92 3.35
CA GLY A 93 13.11 -8.80 2.37
C GLY A 93 12.15 -9.73 1.61
N GLN A 94 10.87 -9.81 1.99
CA GLN A 94 9.89 -10.62 1.28
C GLN A 94 9.44 -9.94 -0.02
N LYS A 95 9.14 -10.76 -1.03
CA LYS A 95 8.49 -10.30 -2.26
C LYS A 95 6.98 -10.25 -2.03
N LEU A 96 6.36 -9.13 -2.41
CA LEU A 96 4.91 -9.00 -2.48
C LEU A 96 4.47 -8.92 -3.94
N HIS A 97 3.32 -9.54 -4.23
CA HIS A 97 2.59 -9.39 -5.47
C HIS A 97 1.29 -8.65 -5.15
N LEU A 98 1.16 -7.45 -5.72
CA LEU A 98 0.00 -6.59 -5.62
C LEU A 98 -0.86 -6.68 -6.88
N GLN A 99 -2.17 -6.70 -6.68
CA GLN A 99 -3.15 -6.51 -7.75
C GLN A 99 -4.10 -5.39 -7.38
N PHE A 100 -4.11 -4.33 -8.19
CA PHE A 100 -4.87 -3.13 -7.94
C PHE A 100 -6.33 -3.35 -8.36
N ILE A 101 -7.26 -3.18 -7.41
CA ILE A 101 -8.70 -3.32 -7.67
C ILE A 101 -9.28 -1.99 -8.15
N ARG A 102 -9.07 -0.92 -7.38
CA ARG A 102 -9.58 0.42 -7.69
C ARG A 102 -8.78 1.51 -7.00
N LYS A 103 -8.81 2.71 -7.58
CA LYS A 103 -8.34 3.93 -6.91
C LYS A 103 -9.37 4.34 -5.85
N THR A 104 -8.93 4.47 -4.60
CA THR A 104 -9.74 4.92 -3.47
C THR A 104 -9.80 6.44 -3.39
N ARG A 105 -8.65 7.11 -3.61
CA ARG A 105 -8.55 8.58 -3.72
C ARG A 105 -7.23 9.01 -4.37
N SER A 106 -7.16 10.26 -4.81
CA SER A 106 -5.88 10.92 -5.15
C SER A 106 -5.06 11.25 -3.90
N GLU A 107 -3.78 11.59 -4.09
CA GLU A 107 -2.95 12.13 -3.02
C GLU A 107 -3.58 13.40 -2.44
N LYS A 108 -3.44 13.55 -1.13
CA LYS A 108 -3.98 14.68 -0.39
C LYS A 108 -3.02 15.01 0.74
N LYS A 109 -2.68 16.30 0.87
CA LYS A 109 -2.00 16.83 2.04
C LYS A 109 -3.03 17.02 3.15
N PHE A 110 -2.73 16.52 4.34
CA PHE A 110 -3.57 16.71 5.52
C PHE A 110 -2.99 17.77 6.45
N LYS A 111 -3.83 18.46 7.21
CA LYS A 111 -3.37 19.54 8.11
C LYS A 111 -2.69 18.99 9.36
N ASN A 112 -3.06 17.78 9.78
CA ASN A 112 -2.55 17.12 10.97
C ASN A 112 -2.69 15.59 10.85
N GLU A 113 -2.05 14.87 11.79
CA GLU A 113 -2.08 13.41 11.83
C GLU A 113 -3.49 12.85 12.06
N SER A 114 -4.34 13.52 12.84
CA SER A 114 -5.71 13.06 13.11
C SER A 114 -6.58 13.03 11.85
N GLU A 115 -6.46 14.04 10.99
CA GLU A 115 -7.14 14.07 9.69
C GLU A 115 -6.64 12.96 8.75
N LEU A 116 -5.33 12.70 8.75
CA LEU A 116 -4.72 11.61 7.98
C LEU A 116 -5.25 10.25 8.46
N VAL A 117 -5.24 10.00 9.77
CA VAL A 117 -5.75 8.76 10.38
C VAL A 117 -7.23 8.55 10.04
N LYS A 118 -8.05 9.60 10.12
CA LYS A 118 -9.46 9.53 9.74
C LYS A 118 -9.62 9.13 8.27
N ALA A 119 -8.85 9.75 7.37
CA ALA A 119 -8.91 9.42 5.95
C ALA A 119 -8.47 7.97 5.67
N ILE A 120 -7.42 7.46 6.32
CA ILE A 120 -6.99 6.07 6.16
C ILE A 120 -8.09 5.09 6.59
N LYS A 121 -8.80 5.37 7.69
CA LYS A 121 -9.94 4.55 8.14
C LYS A 121 -11.06 4.55 7.10
N GLU A 122 -11.45 5.72 6.60
CA GLU A 122 -12.45 5.83 5.54
C GLU A 122 -12.02 5.12 4.24
N ASP A 123 -10.73 5.18 3.90
CA ASP A 123 -10.18 4.46 2.74
C ASP A 123 -10.28 2.95 2.94
N LEU A 124 -10.04 2.47 4.16
CA LEU A 124 -10.15 1.06 4.52
C LEU A 124 -11.59 0.55 4.45
N ASP A 125 -12.55 1.36 4.91
CA ASP A 125 -13.98 1.03 4.82
C ASP A 125 -14.47 0.98 3.36
N LYS A 126 -13.83 1.76 2.48
CA LYS A 126 -14.02 1.69 1.03
C LYS A 126 -13.23 0.56 0.39
N THR A 127 -12.48 -0.26 1.11
CA THR A 127 -11.82 -1.42 0.48
C THR A 127 -12.85 -2.54 0.31
N PRO A 128 -13.11 -3.02 -0.93
CA PRO A 128 -14.06 -4.11 -1.13
C PRO A 128 -13.67 -5.32 -0.26
N ARG A 129 -14.67 -5.95 0.36
CA ARG A 129 -14.44 -7.23 1.04
C ARG A 129 -13.96 -8.25 0.01
N LEU A 130 -13.08 -9.15 0.43
CA LEU A 130 -12.61 -10.24 -0.41
C LEU A 130 -13.81 -11.09 -0.83
N LEU A 131 -14.06 -11.19 -2.14
CA LEU A 131 -14.96 -12.18 -2.67
C LEU A 131 -14.22 -13.53 -2.74
N PRO A 132 -14.92 -14.67 -2.58
CA PRO A 132 -14.29 -16.01 -2.56
C PRO A 132 -13.46 -16.37 -3.81
N GLN A 133 -13.53 -15.57 -4.88
CA GLN A 133 -12.81 -15.74 -6.14
C GLN A 133 -12.09 -14.46 -6.62
N ALA A 134 -11.73 -13.55 -5.69
CA ALA A 134 -11.03 -12.34 -6.07
C ALA A 134 -9.67 -12.67 -6.73
N PRO A 135 -9.34 -12.11 -7.90
CA PRO A 135 -8.12 -12.47 -8.62
C PRO A 135 -6.84 -12.08 -7.84
N LEU A 136 -5.70 -12.67 -8.23
CA LEU A 136 -4.52 -13.04 -7.42
C LEU A 136 -4.67 -14.33 -6.62
#